data_AF-A0AAV0IHK9-F1
#
_entry.id   AF-A0AAV0IHK9-F1
#
_cell.length_a   1.000
_cell.length_b   1.000
_cell.length_c   1.000
_cell.angle_alpha   90.00
_cell.angle_beta   90.00
_cell.angle_gamma   90.00
#
_symmetry.space_group_name_H-M   'P 1'
#
loop_
_entity.id
_entity.type
_entity.pdbx_description
1 polymer ?
#
loop_
_entity_poly.entity_id
_entity_poly.type
_entity_poly.pdbx_seq_one_letter_code
_entity_poly.pdbx_strand_id
1 'polypeptide(L)' 'MAAFGRNFTGEDDENLPRFNHFIKELCPEAIETKKLMLPRKFVKTVRDELSREVCLEAPNGRIWIIGLTREPGDRNIV' A
#
# COMPACT_ATOMS: atom_id res chain seq x y z
N MET A 1 -18.12 6.71 11.51
CA MET A 1 -17.51 7.52 12.59
C MET A 1 -16.67 6.59 13.45
N ALA A 2 -15.44 6.99 13.83
CA ALA A 2 -14.43 6.31 14.68
C ALA A 2 -13.59 5.18 14.01
N ALA A 3 -12.27 5.04 14.21
CA ALA A 3 -11.34 5.71 15.13
C ALA A 3 -9.89 5.71 14.60
N PHE A 4 -9.19 6.82 14.85
CA PHE A 4 -7.74 7.01 14.72
C PHE A 4 -7.02 6.40 15.94
N GLY A 5 -5.94 5.66 15.71
CA GLY A 5 -4.99 5.22 16.76
C GLY A 5 -5.51 4.14 17.71
N ARG A 6 -5.25 2.86 17.42
CA ARG A 6 -5.23 1.81 18.45
C ARG A 6 -3.79 1.44 18.74
N ASN A 7 -3.40 1.59 20.01
CA ASN A 7 -2.15 1.10 20.55
C ASN A 7 -2.09 -0.43 20.36
N PHE A 8 -1.01 -0.94 19.76
CA PHE A 8 -0.77 -2.37 19.63
C PHE A 8 -0.31 -2.94 20.98
N THR A 9 -1.26 -3.25 21.85
CA THR A 9 -1.03 -4.22 22.94
C THR A 9 -1.42 -5.58 22.39
N GLY A 10 -0.40 -6.38 22.07
CA GLY A 10 -0.58 -7.72 21.53
C GLY A 10 -1.08 -8.66 22.60
N GLU A 11 -2.38 -8.89 22.65
CA GLU A 11 -3.02 -10.11 23.17
C GLU A 11 -4.47 -10.10 22.64
N ASP A 12 -4.86 -11.20 22.01
CA ASP A 12 -6.24 -11.61 21.65
C ASP A 12 -6.96 -10.98 20.44
N ASP A 13 -6.43 -11.11 19.22
CA ASP A 13 -7.23 -10.87 18.00
C ASP A 13 -6.85 -11.82 16.83
N GLU A 14 -7.07 -13.12 17.00
CA GLU A 14 -6.78 -14.18 16.00
C GLU A 14 -7.68 -14.18 14.75
N ASN A 15 -8.55 -13.16 14.55
CA ASN A 15 -9.37 -13.03 13.35
C ASN A 15 -9.30 -11.67 12.66
N LEU A 16 -8.40 -10.79 13.08
CA LEU A 16 -8.19 -9.53 12.36
C LEU A 16 -7.39 -9.83 11.07
N PRO A 17 -7.84 -9.37 9.89
CA PRO A 17 -7.05 -9.53 8.66
C PRO A 17 -5.68 -8.92 8.93
N ARG A 18 -4.62 -9.72 8.80
CA ARG A 18 -3.25 -9.23 8.94
C ARG A 18 -3.09 -8.07 7.98
N PHE A 19 -3.09 -6.86 8.52
CA PHE A 19 -3.00 -5.68 7.68
C PHE A 19 -1.61 -5.66 7.04
N ASN A 20 -1.57 -5.88 5.74
CA ASN A 20 -0.35 -5.81 4.97
C ASN A 20 0.05 -4.34 4.87
N HIS A 21 1.08 -3.95 5.61
CA HIS A 21 1.63 -2.60 5.57
C HIS A 21 3.06 -2.63 5.03
N PHE A 22 3.48 -1.53 4.43
CA PHE A 22 4.87 -1.29 4.08
C PHE A 22 5.23 0.17 4.31
N ILE A 23 6.52 0.42 4.51
CA ILE A 23 7.10 1.77 4.54
C ILE A 23 8.01 1.90 3.32
N LYS A 24 7.98 3.06 2.68
CA LYS A 24 8.78 3.35 1.50
C LYS A 24 9.40 4.73 1.62
N GLU A 25 10.71 4.80 1.39
CA GLU A 25 11.43 6.07 1.30
C GLU A 25 11.12 6.78 -0.01
N LEU A 26 10.97 8.12 0.06
CA LEU A 26 10.75 8.98 -1.10
C LEU A 26 12.10 9.48 -1.63
N CYS A 27 12.58 8.87 -2.71
CA CYS A 27 13.77 9.35 -3.40
C CYS A 27 13.42 10.55 -4.32
N PRO A 28 14.38 11.45 -4.63
CA PRO A 28 14.14 12.60 -5.52
C PRO A 28 13.54 12.23 -6.88
N GLU A 29 13.98 11.11 -7.47
CA GLU A 29 13.44 10.57 -8.73
C GLU A 29 11.93 10.25 -8.64
N ALA A 30 11.46 9.74 -7.50
CA ALA A 30 10.04 9.44 -7.29
C ALA A 30 9.19 10.72 -7.24
N ILE A 31 9.78 11.81 -6.75
CA ILE A 31 9.13 13.13 -6.70
C ILE A 31 9.05 13.72 -8.11
N GLU A 32 10.15 13.67 -8.87
CA GLU A 32 10.21 14.18 -10.25
C GLU A 32 9.26 13.42 -11.18
N THR A 33 9.28 12.09 -11.11
CA THR A 33 8.42 11.21 -11.94
C THR A 33 6.99 11.13 -11.44
N LYS A 34 6.72 11.55 -10.20
CA LYS A 34 5.43 11.39 -9.49
C LYS A 34 4.96 9.94 -9.44
N LYS A 35 5.90 8.99 -9.40
CA LYS A 35 5.65 7.55 -9.36
C LYS A 35 6.37 6.91 -8.19
N LEU A 36 5.70 5.96 -7.53
CA LEU A 36 6.30 5.20 -6.43
C LEU A 36 6.25 3.71 -6.75
N MET A 37 7.41 3.06 -6.68
CA MET A 37 7.48 1.60 -6.84
C MET A 37 7.02 0.89 -5.57
N LEU A 38 6.01 0.03 -5.70
CA LEU A 38 5.58 -0.86 -4.63
C LEU A 38 6.65 -1.94 -4.35
N PRO A 39 6.95 -2.24 -3.08
CA PRO A 39 7.85 -3.33 -2.74
C PRO A 39 7.36 -4.66 -3.30
N ARG A 40 8.23 -5.43 -3.97
CA ARG A 40 7.86 -6.71 -4.60
C ARG A 40 7.24 -7.72 -3.62
N LYS A 41 7.71 -7.74 -2.37
CA LYS A 41 7.15 -8.62 -1.32
C LYS A 41 5.68 -8.26 -1.02
N PHE A 42 5.38 -6.97 -0.93
CA PHE A 42 4.01 -6.49 -0.71
C PHE A 42 3.10 -6.88 -1.86
N VAL A 43 3.52 -6.60 -3.11
CA VAL A 43 2.75 -6.94 -4.31
C VAL A 43 2.46 -8.45 -4.39
N LYS A 44 3.40 -9.32 -3.99
CA LYS A 44 3.16 -10.77 -3.95
C LYS A 44 2.08 -11.17 -2.95
N THR A 45 1.96 -10.47 -1.83
CA THR A 45 0.97 -10.77 -0.78
C THR A 45 -0.43 -10.29 -1.16
N VAL A 46 -0.56 -9.17 -1.88
CA VAL A 46 -1.86 -8.54 -2.21
C VAL A 46 -2.23 -8.65 -3.70
N ARG A 47 -1.51 -9.48 -4.47
CA ARG A 47 -1.50 -9.44 -5.94
C ARG A 47 -2.87 -9.43 -6.58
N ASP A 48 -3.76 -10.31 -6.14
CA ASP A 48 -5.09 -10.50 -6.74
C ASP A 48 -6.09 -9.42 -6.30
N GLU A 49 -5.73 -8.60 -5.30
CA GLU A 49 -6.56 -7.51 -4.77
C GLU A 49 -6.22 -6.15 -5.40
N LEU A 50 -5.08 -6.03 -6.09
CA LEU A 50 -4.63 -4.78 -6.68
C LEU A 50 -5.40 -4.48 -7.98
N SER A 51 -6.39 -3.61 -7.88
CA SER A 51 -7.10 -3.02 -9.01
C SER A 51 -6.25 -1.99 -9.76
N ARG A 52 -6.66 -1.60 -10.96
CA ARG A 52 -5.96 -0.56 -11.75
C ARG A 52 -5.89 0.80 -11.04
N GLU A 53 -6.78 1.02 -10.08
CA GLU A 53 -6.84 2.21 -9.24
C GLU A 53 -6.95 1.78 -7.78
N VAL A 54 -6.32 2.55 -6.90
CA VAL A 54 -6.39 2.35 -5.45
C VAL A 54 -6.71 3.67 -4.76
N CYS A 55 -7.44 3.58 -3.64
CA CYS A 55 -7.74 4.72 -2.79
C CYS A 55 -6.78 4.73 -1.60
N LEU A 56 -6.05 5.82 -1.41
CA LEU A 56 -5.31 6.09 -0.19
C LEU A 56 -6.07 7.11 0.65
N GLU A 57 -6.50 6.70 1.84
CA GLU A 57 -7.07 7.61 2.83
C GLU A 57 -5.96 8.12 3.75
N ALA A 58 -5.76 9.42 3.77
CA ALA A 58 -4.84 10.06 4.68
C ALA A 58 -5.44 10.14 6.10
N PRO A 59 -4.60 10.26 7.15
CA PRO A 59 -5.03 10.49 8.54
C PRO A 59 -6.11 11.55 8.77
N ASN A 60 -6.14 12.58 7.91
CA ASN A 60 -7.10 13.68 7.98
C ASN A 60 -8.40 13.43 7.18
N GLY A 61 -8.62 12.20 6.71
CA GLY A 61 -9.78 11.80 5.92
C GLY A 61 -9.72 12.21 4.44
N ARG A 62 -8.61 12.82 3.96
CA ARG A 62 -8.45 13.11 2.54
C ARG A 62 -8.21 11.83 1.76
N ILE A 63 -8.95 11.65 0.66
CA ILE A 63 -8.83 10.49 -0.21
C ILE A 63 -8.03 10.86 -1.46
N TRP A 64 -7.06 10.03 -1.79
CA TRP A 64 -6.23 10.12 -2.99
C TRP A 64 -6.50 8.90 -3.86
N ILE A 65 -7.00 9.12 -5.07
CA ILE A 65 -7.16 8.06 -6.07
C ILE A 65 -5.87 7.98 -6.87
N ILE A 66 -5.24 6.81 -6.89
CA ILE A 66 -3.94 6.59 -7.51
C ILE A 66 -4.05 5.47 -8.53
N GLY A 67 -3.59 5.73 -9.75
CA GLY A 67 -3.47 4.72 -10.78
C GLY A 67 -2.26 3.81 -10.53
N LEU A 68 -2.47 2.50 -10.65
CA LEU A 68 -1.41 1.50 -10.66
C LEU A 68 -1.03 1.15 -12.09
N THR A 69 0.25 1.31 -12.41
CA THR A 69 0.82 0.90 -13.69
C THR A 69 1.80 -0.25 -13.48
N ARG A 70 1.73 -1.25 -14.35
CA ARG A 70 2.74 -2.32 -14.40
C ARG A 70 3.77 -1.96 -15.45
N GLU A 71 5.03 -1.81 -15.04
CA GLU A 71 6.12 -1.52 -15.97
C GLU A 71 6.33 -2.74 -16.91
N PRO A 72 6.20 -2.56 -18.24
CA PRO A 72 6.37 -3.64 -19.21
C PRO A 72 7.86 -4.03 -19.29
N GLY A 73 8.22 -5.14 -18.65
CA GLY A 73 9.61 -5.63 -18.61
C GLY A 73 10.01 -6.31 -17.30
N ASP A 74 9.23 -6.13 -16.23
CA ASP A 74 9.42 -6.85 -14.96
C ASP A 74 9.03 -8.34 -15.12
N ARG A 75 9.98 -9.17 -15.58
CA ARG A 75 9.85 -10.62 -15.83
C ARG A 75 9.66 -11.48 -14.56
N ASN A 76 9.51 -10.88 -13.39
CA ASN A 76 9.67 -11.57 -12.11
C ASN A 76 8.44 -11.48 -11.20
N ILE A 77 7.22 -11.60 -11.77
CA ILE A 77 6.01 -11.93 -11.00
C ILE A 77 5.01 -12.64 -11.92
N VAL A 78 5.15 -13.97 -12.03
CA VAL A 78 4.05 -14.88 -12.37
C VAL A 78 3.62 -15.57 -11.09
#